data_AF-A0A8S1D9X3-F1
#
_entry.id   AF-A0A8S1D9X3-F1
#
_cell.length_a   1.000
_cell.length_b   1.000
_cell.length_c   1.000
_cell.angle_alpha   90.00
_cell.angle_beta   90.00
_cell.angle_gamma   90.00
#
_symmetry.space_group_name_H-M   'P 1'
#
loop_
_entity.id
_entity.type
_entity.pdbx_description
1 polymer ?
#
loop_
_entity_poly.entity_id
_entity_poly.type
_entity_poly.pdbx_seq_one_letter_code
_entity_poly.pdbx_strand_id
1 'polypeptide(L)'
;MSPQQVLHNIYTLVALAELKGYAMMQYSLTLQRYFTNESFHAEEELLRETTEQRSTEKVAATIAAMKTAGRQVWRCDPEKHVENETFVQLTELLQGYVQNERDLNSDQACTSTCGYYTYTKVFSCSDAELCYRQRLCRGKVVKCEPLGMSGSVCLSEQRHRRYDRLVFSDTRGPAPTCSTPAVLLNSWYQLLLLKKCSYCFCVCDEDGPYSDRHFSLRPAVSDVDAGFVVIGVRIVKLNRVIHLQVQQAKVEVSGLLVNVSSAEWVPVEAFSLEGAKKNVDFHQMGFFDRAFDLDVLVAPPGYVLTGIRFRRIGTHLNPEIRVTPIDLRQGTLSAGMSIWFGNDNTASAVQLPRTRLELPSLDVPSRAAWRSRAHLDSDRFLYFEHSDVLSDAAQSTVPFVDAQSVAPRPPVLLSGAGTVHRGAKGSAGFVGLRVVTYDFGQLLALGLPEGGADSSTSKPLSAGEFVKAAKQKKGRFN
;
A
#
# COMPACT_ATOMS: atom_id res chain seq x y z
N MET A 1 5.02 8.99 13.48
CA MET A 1 5.45 10.32 13.02
C MET A 1 6.42 10.14 11.88
N SER A 2 6.48 11.06 10.94
CA SER A 2 7.62 11.11 10.02
C SER A 2 8.85 11.68 10.73
N PRO A 3 10.09 11.34 10.32
CA PRO A 3 11.30 11.98 10.83
C PRO A 3 11.22 13.52 10.79
N GLN A 4 10.70 14.10 9.70
CA GLN A 4 10.54 15.54 9.59
C GLN A 4 9.55 16.11 10.62
N GLN A 5 8.45 15.40 10.91
CA GLN A 5 7.50 15.78 11.95
C GLN A 5 8.14 15.74 13.36
N VAL A 6 9.02 14.77 13.62
CA VAL A 6 9.76 14.71 14.89
C VAL A 6 10.66 15.94 15.05
N LEU A 7 11.42 16.30 14.00
CA LEU A 7 12.25 17.51 14.00
C LEU A 7 11.44 18.78 14.23
N HIS A 8 10.28 18.91 13.58
CA HIS A 8 9.38 20.04 13.77
C HIS A 8 8.89 20.14 15.23
N ASN A 9 8.51 19.00 15.83
CA ASN A 9 8.05 18.97 17.22
C ASN A 9 9.17 19.34 18.20
N ILE A 10 10.40 18.85 17.97
CA ILE A 10 11.57 19.23 18.79
C ILE A 10 11.83 20.73 18.68
N TYR A 11 11.87 21.29 17.46
CA TYR A 11 12.03 22.73 17.25
C TYR A 11 10.96 23.53 17.98
N THR A 12 9.69 23.14 17.85
CA THR A 12 8.57 23.83 18.50
C THR A 12 8.70 23.83 20.02
N LEU A 13 9.11 22.71 20.62
CA LEU A 13 9.34 22.61 22.06
C LEU A 13 10.50 23.48 22.53
N VAL A 14 11.62 23.48 21.80
CA VAL A 14 12.79 24.29 22.11
C VAL A 14 12.48 25.78 21.97
N ALA A 15 11.81 26.18 20.88
CA ALA A 15 11.40 27.56 20.65
C ALA A 15 10.42 28.06 21.73
N LEU A 16 9.45 27.23 22.13
CA LEU A 16 8.52 27.58 23.19
C LEU A 16 9.22 27.74 24.56
N ALA A 17 10.18 26.86 24.87
CA ALA A 17 10.95 26.96 26.10
C ALA A 17 11.82 28.23 26.15
N GLU A 18 12.45 28.58 25.02
CA GLU A 18 13.23 29.80 24.88
C GLU A 18 12.37 31.06 25.00
N LEU A 19 11.19 31.09 24.35
CA LEU A 19 10.25 32.21 24.47
C LEU A 19 9.77 32.39 25.92
N LYS A 20 9.48 31.30 26.64
CA LYS A 20 9.14 31.36 28.06
C LYS A 20 10.30 31.90 28.90
N GLY A 21 11.53 31.43 28.63
CA GLY A 21 12.73 31.93 29.30
C GLY A 21 12.95 33.42 29.06
N TYR A 22 12.82 33.86 27.81
CA TYR A 22 12.90 35.28 27.43
C TYR A 22 11.85 36.11 28.17
N ALA A 23 10.58 35.67 28.18
CA ALA A 23 9.51 36.36 28.89
C ALA A 23 9.75 36.45 30.41
N MET A 24 10.27 35.38 31.03
CA MET A 24 10.64 35.38 32.45
C MET A 24 11.78 36.36 32.76
N MET A 25 12.81 36.40 31.91
CA MET A 25 13.94 37.32 32.07
C MET A 25 13.49 38.78 31.90
N GLN A 26 12.70 39.09 30.87
CA GLN A 26 12.11 40.42 30.66
C GLN A 26 11.26 40.86 31.87
N TYR A 27 10.42 39.96 32.38
CA TYR A 27 9.62 40.23 33.58
C TYR A 27 10.51 40.49 34.81
N SER A 28 11.60 39.73 34.97
CA SER A 28 12.54 39.91 36.08
C SER A 28 13.25 41.28 36.03
N LEU A 29 13.68 41.73 34.84
CA LEU A 29 14.31 43.05 34.63
C LEU A 29 13.31 44.18 34.91
N THR A 30 12.06 44.01 34.49
CA THR A 30 10.97 44.95 34.77
C THR A 30 10.74 45.11 36.28
N LEU A 31 10.73 44.00 37.04
CA LEU A 31 10.60 44.04 38.49
C LEU A 31 11.80 44.71 39.16
N GLN A 32 13.03 44.40 38.72
CA GLN A 32 14.23 45.05 39.27
C GLN A 32 14.17 46.56 39.06
N ARG A 33 13.84 47.02 37.85
CA ARG A 33 13.63 48.44 37.54
C ARG A 33 12.62 49.11 38.48
N TYR A 34 11.52 48.43 38.79
CA TYR A 34 10.48 48.95 39.70
C TYR A 34 10.96 49.08 41.15
N PHE A 35 11.75 48.13 41.65
CA PHE A 35 12.17 48.09 43.06
C PHE A 35 13.48 48.85 43.35
N THR A 36 14.45 48.86 42.43
CA THR A 36 15.75 49.53 42.64
C THR A 36 15.77 50.95 42.09
N ASN A 37 14.80 51.31 41.25
CA ASN A 37 14.75 52.59 40.53
C ASN A 37 15.98 52.82 39.61
N GLU A 38 16.66 51.75 39.20
CA GLU A 38 17.79 51.74 38.27
C GLU A 38 17.35 51.38 36.84
N SER A 39 18.17 51.72 35.83
CA SER A 39 17.89 51.41 34.42
C SER A 39 18.58 50.11 33.97
N PHE A 40 17.81 49.18 33.38
CA PHE A 40 18.30 47.90 32.84
C PHE A 40 18.20 47.82 31.30
N HIS A 41 18.30 48.97 30.63
CA HIS A 41 18.08 49.05 29.18
C HIS A 41 19.12 48.26 28.36
N ALA A 42 20.39 48.22 28.82
CA ALA A 42 21.44 47.50 28.12
C ALA A 42 21.24 45.97 28.20
N GLU A 43 20.78 45.48 29.35
CA GLU A 43 20.46 44.08 29.60
C GLU A 43 19.24 43.64 28.79
N GLU A 44 18.20 44.47 28.71
CA GLU A 44 17.01 44.22 27.89
C GLU A 44 17.37 44.11 26.40
N GLU A 45 18.22 45.01 25.91
CA GLU A 45 18.67 45.03 24.51
C GLU A 45 19.54 43.81 24.19
N LEU A 46 20.54 43.51 25.03
CA LEU A 46 21.39 42.34 24.86
C LEU A 46 20.59 41.03 24.88
N LEU A 47 19.61 40.93 25.79
CA LEU A 47 18.72 39.78 25.89
C LEU A 47 17.87 39.62 24.62
N ARG A 48 17.38 40.73 24.04
CA ARG A 48 16.65 40.74 22.76
C ARG A 48 17.54 40.25 21.62
N GLU A 49 18.67 40.91 21.38
CA GLU A 49 19.60 40.57 20.29
C GLU A 49 20.06 39.10 20.36
N THR A 50 20.44 38.64 21.56
CA THR A 50 20.88 37.25 21.75
C THR A 50 19.76 36.24 21.47
N THR A 51 18.52 36.57 21.85
CA THR A 51 17.36 35.69 21.62
C THR A 51 16.98 35.65 20.14
N GLU A 52 16.99 36.80 19.47
CA GLU A 52 16.75 36.89 18.02
C GLU A 52 17.81 36.10 17.24
N GLN A 53 19.09 36.28 17.56
CA GLN A 53 20.18 35.53 16.93
C GLN A 53 20.00 34.02 17.12
N ARG A 54 19.79 33.55 18.36
CA ARG A 54 19.57 32.13 18.64
C ARG A 54 18.35 31.56 17.92
N SER A 55 17.26 32.32 17.84
CA SER A 55 16.05 31.92 17.13
C SER A 55 16.31 31.71 15.63
N THR A 56 17.00 32.65 14.98
CA THR A 56 17.34 32.55 13.55
C THR A 56 18.27 31.36 13.25
N GLU A 57 19.31 31.16 14.07
CA GLU A 57 20.23 30.02 13.95
C GLU A 57 19.51 28.67 14.11
N LYS A 58 18.60 28.57 15.09
CA LYS A 58 17.80 27.36 15.33
C LYS A 58 16.85 27.04 14.18
N VAL A 59 16.17 28.05 13.63
CA VAL A 59 15.29 27.87 12.47
C VAL A 59 16.10 27.40 11.26
N ALA A 60 17.22 28.07 10.97
CA ALA A 60 18.07 27.72 9.84
C ALA A 60 18.63 26.28 9.97
N ALA A 61 19.13 25.90 11.14
CA ALA A 61 19.62 24.55 11.42
C ALA A 61 18.50 23.49 11.28
N THR A 62 17.30 23.81 11.75
CA THR A 62 16.13 22.92 11.63
C THR A 62 15.73 22.72 10.18
N ILE A 63 15.63 23.80 9.39
CA ILE A 63 15.33 23.74 7.96
C ILE A 63 16.39 22.91 7.21
N ALA A 64 17.67 23.11 7.54
CA ALA A 64 18.77 22.33 6.96
C ALA A 64 18.63 20.83 7.26
N ALA A 65 18.35 20.46 8.51
CA ALA A 65 18.11 19.06 8.89
C ALA A 65 16.86 18.46 8.22
N MET A 66 15.82 19.27 8.02
CA MET A 66 14.58 18.84 7.38
C MET A 66 14.74 18.51 5.89
N LYS A 67 15.74 19.07 5.20
CA LYS A 67 16.02 18.77 3.78
C LYS A 67 16.41 17.31 3.54
N THR A 68 17.03 16.65 4.52
CA THR A 68 17.47 15.25 4.44
C THR A 68 16.52 14.28 5.16
N ALA A 69 15.60 14.78 5.98
CA ALA A 69 14.67 13.97 6.75
C ALA A 69 13.52 13.42 5.91
N GLY A 70 13.18 12.14 6.12
CA GLY A 70 12.04 11.51 5.46
C GLY A 70 10.69 12.09 5.91
N ARG A 71 9.75 12.18 4.97
CA ARG A 71 8.35 12.61 5.20
C ARG A 71 7.33 11.47 5.17
N GLN A 72 7.77 10.28 4.79
CA GLN A 72 6.89 9.13 4.61
C GLN A 72 6.51 8.51 5.96
N VAL A 73 5.27 8.07 6.08
CA VAL A 73 4.73 7.35 7.24
C VAL A 73 3.99 6.12 6.75
N TRP A 74 4.32 4.98 7.34
CA TRP A 74 3.64 3.70 7.16
C TRP A 74 3.49 3.02 8.52
N ARG A 75 2.68 1.97 8.60
CA ARG A 75 2.54 1.15 9.82
C ARG A 75 3.56 0.01 9.82
N CYS A 76 4.16 -0.21 10.99
CA CYS A 76 4.94 -1.41 11.25
C CYS A 76 4.03 -2.62 11.42
N ASP A 77 4.63 -3.81 11.53
CA ASP A 77 3.86 -5.01 11.86
C ASP A 77 3.24 -4.89 13.26
N PRO A 78 1.97 -5.31 13.43
CA PRO A 78 1.34 -5.40 14.74
C PRO A 78 1.98 -6.54 15.55
N GLU A 79 1.68 -6.59 16.84
CA GLU A 79 2.14 -7.70 17.70
C GLU A 79 1.57 -9.06 17.24
N LYS A 80 0.31 -9.04 16.78
CA LYS A 80 -0.37 -10.21 16.22
C LYS A 80 -1.14 -9.82 14.98
N HIS A 81 -0.97 -10.60 13.92
CA HIS A 81 -1.76 -10.48 12.70
C HIS A 81 -3.12 -11.17 12.89
N VAL A 82 -4.19 -10.39 12.74
CA VAL A 82 -5.59 -10.82 12.77
C VAL A 82 -6.27 -10.43 11.46
N GLU A 83 -6.93 -11.38 10.82
CA GLU A 83 -7.66 -11.17 9.56
C GLU A 83 -8.87 -10.25 9.78
N ASN A 84 -9.14 -9.37 8.83
CA ASN A 84 -10.15 -8.31 8.86
C ASN A 84 -9.95 -7.20 9.92
N GLU A 85 -8.92 -7.29 10.76
CA GLU A 85 -8.51 -6.21 11.66
C GLU A 85 -7.18 -5.57 11.22
N THR A 86 -6.16 -6.40 11.02
CA THR A 86 -4.80 -5.94 10.68
C THR A 86 -4.44 -6.20 9.22
N PHE A 87 -5.02 -7.24 8.62
CA PHE A 87 -4.83 -7.56 7.20
C PHE A 87 -6.10 -8.16 6.60
N VAL A 88 -6.23 -8.10 5.29
CA VAL A 88 -7.24 -8.81 4.52
C VAL A 88 -6.54 -9.61 3.42
N GLN A 89 -7.10 -10.78 3.11
CA GLN A 89 -6.60 -11.64 2.04
C GLN A 89 -7.57 -11.65 0.86
N LEU A 90 -7.00 -11.84 -0.34
CA LEU A 90 -7.77 -12.25 -1.51
C LEU A 90 -8.04 -13.75 -1.39
N THR A 91 -9.26 -14.19 -1.68
CA THR A 91 -9.65 -15.60 -1.61
C THR A 91 -9.95 -16.16 -2.98
N GLU A 92 -9.62 -17.44 -3.17
CA GLU A 92 -9.87 -18.22 -4.38
C GLU A 92 -9.15 -17.75 -5.66
N LEU A 93 -8.23 -16.78 -5.55
CA LEU A 93 -7.42 -16.28 -6.66
C LEU A 93 -6.14 -17.11 -6.81
N LEU A 94 -5.97 -17.77 -7.95
CA LEU A 94 -4.78 -18.55 -8.29
C LEU A 94 -4.44 -19.57 -7.20
N GLN A 95 -5.28 -20.58 -6.98
CA GLN A 95 -5.01 -21.62 -5.98
C GLN A 95 -4.38 -22.85 -6.60
N GLY A 96 -3.45 -23.51 -5.90
CA GLY A 96 -2.92 -24.81 -6.29
C GLY A 96 -4.06 -25.81 -6.52
N TYR A 97 -3.96 -26.56 -7.61
CA TYR A 97 -4.98 -27.51 -8.09
C TYR A 97 -4.32 -28.73 -8.72
N VAL A 98 -4.62 -29.92 -8.22
CA VAL A 98 -4.10 -31.18 -8.72
C VAL A 98 -5.12 -31.83 -9.65
N GLN A 99 -4.72 -32.14 -10.88
CA GLN A 99 -5.59 -32.78 -11.87
C GLN A 99 -4.81 -33.82 -12.68
N ASN A 100 -5.51 -34.87 -13.10
CA ASN A 100 -4.95 -35.84 -14.05
C ASN A 100 -4.81 -35.20 -15.44
N GLU A 101 -3.69 -35.46 -16.13
CA GLU A 101 -3.44 -34.96 -17.49
C GLU A 101 -4.60 -35.25 -18.44
N ARG A 102 -5.23 -36.42 -18.29
CA ARG A 102 -6.37 -36.87 -19.10
C ARG A 102 -7.53 -35.89 -19.10
N ASP A 103 -7.76 -35.21 -17.99
CA ASP A 103 -8.90 -34.30 -17.81
C ASP A 103 -8.59 -32.85 -18.21
N LEU A 104 -7.37 -32.56 -18.68
CA LEU A 104 -6.91 -31.22 -19.07
C LEU A 104 -7.07 -30.93 -20.57
N ASN A 105 -7.58 -31.88 -21.36
CA ASN A 105 -7.88 -31.71 -22.78
C ASN A 105 -9.26 -32.29 -23.17
N SER A 106 -9.75 -31.88 -24.34
CA SER A 106 -11.01 -32.35 -24.91
C SER A 106 -11.01 -33.84 -25.26
N ASP A 107 -9.84 -34.35 -25.64
CA ASP A 107 -9.69 -35.68 -26.24
C ASP A 107 -9.63 -36.79 -25.17
N GLN A 108 -9.60 -36.40 -23.90
CA GLN A 108 -9.50 -37.28 -22.74
C GLN A 108 -8.35 -38.28 -22.85
N ALA A 109 -7.21 -37.80 -23.34
CA ALA A 109 -6.03 -38.61 -23.64
C ALA A 109 -4.77 -38.03 -22.98
N CYS A 110 -3.79 -38.87 -22.69
CA CYS A 110 -2.49 -38.46 -22.13
C CYS A 110 -1.44 -38.45 -23.24
N THR A 111 -1.55 -37.48 -24.15
CA THR A 111 -0.69 -37.38 -25.34
C THR A 111 0.48 -36.42 -25.19
N SER A 112 0.47 -35.59 -24.14
CA SER A 112 1.40 -34.48 -23.95
C SER A 112 2.11 -34.62 -22.60
N THR A 113 2.69 -33.54 -22.09
CA THR A 113 3.22 -33.46 -20.73
C THR A 113 2.49 -32.36 -19.97
N CYS A 114 2.50 -32.40 -18.63
CA CYS A 114 1.83 -31.38 -17.81
C CYS A 114 2.22 -29.93 -18.19
N GLY A 115 3.48 -29.69 -18.54
CA GLY A 115 3.98 -28.37 -18.96
C GLY A 115 3.38 -27.84 -20.26
N TYR A 116 2.78 -28.69 -21.10
CA TYR A 116 2.07 -28.26 -22.30
C TYR A 116 0.83 -27.42 -21.96
N TYR A 117 0.18 -27.71 -20.83
CA TYR A 117 -1.06 -27.08 -20.39
C TYR A 117 -0.78 -25.75 -19.66
N THR A 118 -0.33 -24.75 -20.42
CA THR A 118 -0.06 -23.41 -19.88
C THR A 118 -1.33 -22.63 -19.55
N TYR A 119 -2.41 -22.85 -20.32
CA TYR A 119 -3.73 -22.25 -20.14
C TYR A 119 -4.83 -23.17 -20.68
N THR A 120 -5.62 -23.77 -19.81
CA THR A 120 -6.68 -24.74 -20.13
C THR A 120 -7.87 -24.63 -19.16
N LYS A 121 -8.74 -25.63 -19.14
CA LYS A 121 -9.82 -25.84 -18.17
C LYS A 121 -9.93 -27.34 -17.87
N VAL A 122 -10.69 -27.69 -16.84
CA VAL A 122 -11.08 -29.09 -16.60
C VAL A 122 -12.18 -29.46 -17.59
N PHE A 123 -11.97 -30.51 -18.39
CA PHE A 123 -12.93 -30.98 -19.40
C PHE A 123 -13.79 -32.13 -18.91
N SER A 124 -13.20 -33.03 -18.12
CA SER A 124 -13.86 -34.22 -17.60
C SER A 124 -13.38 -34.56 -16.20
N CYS A 125 -14.01 -35.56 -15.60
CA CYS A 125 -13.61 -36.13 -14.33
C CYS A 125 -13.54 -37.64 -14.52
N SER A 126 -12.47 -38.09 -15.18
CA SER A 126 -12.31 -39.49 -15.56
C SER A 126 -11.70 -40.34 -14.44
N ASP A 127 -10.95 -39.71 -13.53
CA ASP A 127 -10.42 -40.36 -12.32
C ASP A 127 -11.43 -40.28 -11.15
N ALA A 128 -11.78 -41.46 -10.61
CA ALA A 128 -12.67 -41.58 -9.45
C ALA A 128 -11.98 -41.24 -8.11
N GLU A 129 -10.65 -41.30 -8.04
CA GLU A 129 -9.91 -41.22 -6.77
C GLU A 129 -9.88 -39.80 -6.20
N LEU A 130 -9.41 -38.82 -7.00
CA LEU A 130 -9.31 -37.43 -6.54
C LEU A 130 -10.44 -36.56 -7.07
N CYS A 131 -10.72 -36.65 -8.37
CA CYS A 131 -11.49 -35.62 -9.07
C CYS A 131 -12.94 -35.49 -8.54
N TYR A 132 -13.60 -36.59 -8.17
CA TYR A 132 -14.95 -36.56 -7.58
C TYR A 132 -14.98 -36.17 -6.10
N ARG A 133 -13.85 -36.31 -5.39
CA ARG A 133 -13.75 -35.99 -3.95
C ARG A 133 -13.35 -34.54 -3.71
N GLN A 134 -12.56 -33.97 -4.61
CA GLN A 134 -12.11 -32.59 -4.49
C GLN A 134 -13.14 -31.60 -5.06
N ARG A 135 -13.04 -30.34 -4.61
CA ARG A 135 -13.74 -29.24 -5.26
C ARG A 135 -13.18 -29.05 -6.68
N LEU A 136 -14.03 -29.20 -7.69
CA LEU A 136 -13.66 -28.94 -9.09
C LEU A 136 -13.25 -27.47 -9.30
N CYS A 137 -12.28 -27.24 -10.19
CA CYS A 137 -11.97 -25.90 -10.68
C CYS A 137 -12.92 -25.56 -11.84
N ARG A 138 -13.92 -24.70 -11.63
CA ARG A 138 -14.87 -24.31 -12.70
C ARG A 138 -14.35 -23.18 -13.61
N GLY A 139 -13.23 -22.57 -13.22
CA GLY A 139 -12.58 -21.50 -13.96
C GLY A 139 -11.54 -22.00 -14.95
N LYS A 140 -10.43 -21.26 -15.02
CA LYS A 140 -9.28 -21.60 -15.85
C LYS A 140 -8.23 -22.33 -15.03
N VAL A 141 -7.57 -23.28 -15.65
CA VAL A 141 -6.43 -24.00 -15.08
C VAL A 141 -5.19 -23.56 -15.84
N VAL A 142 -4.21 -23.02 -15.14
CA VAL A 142 -3.04 -22.35 -15.74
C VAL A 142 -1.75 -22.84 -15.09
N LYS A 143 -0.61 -22.65 -15.77
CA LYS A 143 0.74 -23.00 -15.28
C LYS A 143 0.81 -24.42 -14.70
N CYS A 144 0.46 -25.42 -15.50
CA CYS A 144 0.59 -26.80 -15.07
C CYS A 144 2.05 -27.27 -15.12
N GLU A 145 2.46 -28.01 -14.09
CA GLU A 145 3.78 -28.60 -13.90
C GLU A 145 3.63 -30.08 -13.53
N PRO A 146 4.59 -30.95 -13.91
CA PRO A 146 4.52 -32.37 -13.56
C PRO A 146 4.69 -32.56 -12.04
N LEU A 147 3.82 -33.37 -11.45
CA LEU A 147 4.00 -33.87 -10.08
C LEU A 147 4.70 -35.25 -10.09
N GLY A 148 5.28 -35.60 -8.95
CA GLY A 148 5.92 -36.91 -8.73
C GLY A 148 4.99 -38.10 -9.01
N MET A 149 5.59 -39.28 -9.25
CA MET A 149 4.90 -40.47 -9.77
C MET A 149 3.81 -41.06 -8.85
N SER A 150 3.94 -40.83 -7.56
CA SER A 150 2.99 -41.24 -6.53
C SER A 150 2.95 -40.18 -5.45
N GLY A 151 1.77 -39.96 -4.88
CA GLY A 151 1.61 -39.00 -3.82
C GLY A 151 0.35 -39.20 -3.01
N SER A 152 0.15 -38.31 -2.06
CA SER A 152 -1.01 -38.23 -1.20
C SER A 152 -1.45 -36.78 -1.08
N VAL A 153 -2.76 -36.58 -1.16
CA VAL A 153 -3.40 -35.27 -1.07
C VAL A 153 -4.28 -35.25 0.18
N CYS A 154 -4.04 -34.29 1.08
CA CYS A 154 -4.96 -33.98 2.17
C CYS A 154 -5.95 -32.92 1.67
N LEU A 155 -7.22 -33.29 1.51
CA LEU A 155 -8.28 -32.33 1.20
C LEU A 155 -8.54 -31.44 2.42
N SER A 156 -8.81 -30.16 2.19
CA SER A 156 -9.14 -29.23 3.27
C SER A 156 -10.65 -29.21 3.51
N GLU A 157 -11.06 -29.16 4.77
CA GLU A 157 -12.45 -28.85 5.15
C GLU A 157 -12.72 -27.34 5.15
N GLN A 158 -11.67 -26.51 5.08
CA GLN A 158 -11.82 -25.06 5.08
C GLN A 158 -12.36 -24.56 3.75
N ARG A 159 -13.40 -23.72 3.79
CA ARG A 159 -14.10 -23.23 2.60
C ARG A 159 -13.20 -22.57 1.55
N HIS A 160 -12.20 -21.82 1.99
CA HIS A 160 -11.30 -21.06 1.12
C HIS A 160 -10.05 -21.84 0.70
N ARG A 161 -9.91 -23.11 1.09
CA ARG A 161 -8.76 -23.96 0.75
C ARG A 161 -9.25 -25.23 0.07
N ARG A 162 -8.49 -25.74 -0.89
CA ARG A 162 -8.72 -27.06 -1.51
C ARG A 162 -7.93 -28.14 -0.80
N TYR A 163 -6.71 -27.81 -0.37
CA TYR A 163 -5.79 -28.77 0.24
C TYR A 163 -5.19 -28.23 1.54
N ASP A 164 -4.95 -29.12 2.50
CA ASP A 164 -4.13 -28.77 3.66
C ASP A 164 -2.65 -29.05 3.40
N ARG A 165 -2.37 -30.13 2.66
CA ARG A 165 -1.01 -30.56 2.36
C ARG A 165 -0.97 -31.44 1.10
N LEU A 166 0.13 -31.31 0.35
CA LEU A 166 0.47 -32.14 -0.80
C LEU A 166 1.79 -32.86 -0.50
N VAL A 167 1.83 -34.18 -0.67
CA VAL A 167 3.07 -34.97 -0.48
C VAL A 167 3.23 -35.92 -1.66
N PHE A 168 4.26 -35.72 -2.46
CA PHE A 168 4.60 -36.54 -3.63
C PHE A 168 6.03 -37.07 -3.51
N SER A 169 6.37 -38.10 -4.30
CA SER A 169 7.70 -38.75 -4.30
C SER A 169 8.88 -37.76 -4.39
N ASP A 170 8.70 -36.66 -5.11
CA ASP A 170 9.74 -35.66 -5.37
C ASP A 170 9.80 -34.57 -4.30
N THR A 171 8.75 -34.43 -3.49
CA THR A 171 8.70 -33.49 -2.37
C THR A 171 9.19 -34.21 -1.11
N ARG A 172 10.46 -34.00 -0.74
CA ARG A 172 11.06 -34.57 0.48
C ARG A 172 10.41 -33.97 1.72
N GLY A 173 9.42 -34.64 2.28
CA GLY A 173 8.80 -34.29 3.56
C GLY A 173 8.25 -35.53 4.26
N PRO A 174 8.10 -35.51 5.61
CA PRO A 174 7.50 -36.61 6.34
C PRO A 174 6.06 -36.87 5.88
N ALA A 175 5.63 -38.13 6.00
CA ALA A 175 4.27 -38.57 5.66
C ALA A 175 3.21 -37.70 6.35
N PRO A 176 2.11 -37.35 5.67
CA PRO A 176 1.19 -36.35 6.18
C PRO A 176 0.33 -36.90 7.33
N THR A 177 0.26 -36.16 8.44
CA THR A 177 -0.87 -36.22 9.36
C THR A 177 -1.98 -35.34 8.78
N CYS A 178 -2.88 -35.94 8.00
CA CYS A 178 -4.06 -35.24 7.49
C CYS A 178 -5.18 -35.26 8.55
N SER A 179 -5.96 -34.18 8.63
CA SER A 179 -7.19 -34.17 9.43
C SER A 179 -8.27 -35.09 8.83
N THR A 180 -8.29 -35.18 7.49
CA THR A 180 -9.17 -36.05 6.71
C THR A 180 -8.40 -37.24 6.13
N PRO A 181 -9.06 -38.34 5.73
CA PRO A 181 -8.39 -39.43 5.02
C PRO A 181 -7.63 -38.92 3.79
N ALA A 182 -6.33 -39.23 3.72
CA ALA A 182 -5.50 -38.85 2.58
C ALA A 182 -5.97 -39.59 1.32
N VAL A 183 -6.09 -38.87 0.20
CA VAL A 183 -6.33 -39.49 -1.11
C VAL A 183 -4.97 -39.90 -1.68
N LEU A 184 -4.76 -41.20 -1.83
CA LEU A 184 -3.57 -41.75 -2.47
C LEU A 184 -3.70 -41.63 -3.98
N LEU A 185 -2.67 -41.12 -4.64
CA LEU A 185 -2.60 -40.96 -6.08
C LEU A 185 -1.49 -41.84 -6.62
N ASN A 186 -1.86 -42.78 -7.47
CA ASN A 186 -0.90 -43.62 -8.20
C ASN A 186 -0.95 -43.29 -9.69
N SER A 187 0.23 -43.11 -10.31
CA SER A 187 0.30 -43.06 -11.77
C SER A 187 -0.08 -44.41 -12.36
N TRP A 188 -0.87 -44.39 -13.44
CA TRP A 188 -1.43 -45.60 -14.06
C TRP A 188 -1.10 -45.65 -15.56
N TYR A 189 -1.16 -46.85 -16.12
CA TYR A 189 -0.94 -47.11 -17.55
C TYR A 189 -2.27 -47.35 -18.25
N GLN A 190 -2.54 -46.60 -19.31
CA GLN A 190 -3.70 -46.87 -20.16
C GLN A 190 -3.39 -48.09 -21.04
N LEU A 191 -4.00 -49.24 -20.71
CA LEU A 191 -3.76 -50.55 -21.33
C LEU A 191 -3.91 -50.57 -22.87
N LEU A 192 -4.78 -49.72 -23.44
CA LEU A 192 -5.04 -49.67 -24.89
C LEU A 192 -3.99 -48.88 -25.69
N LEU A 193 -3.16 -48.04 -25.05
CA LEU A 193 -2.23 -47.14 -25.74
C LEU A 193 -0.80 -47.16 -25.19
N LEU A 194 -0.51 -47.96 -24.15
CA LEU A 194 0.79 -48.00 -23.46
C LEU A 194 1.30 -46.61 -22.99
N LYS A 195 0.39 -45.63 -22.86
CA LYS A 195 0.73 -44.26 -22.41
C LYS A 195 0.47 -44.12 -20.91
N LYS A 196 1.41 -43.47 -20.23
CA LYS A 196 1.37 -43.20 -18.80
C LYS A 196 0.70 -41.85 -18.56
N CYS A 197 -0.38 -41.85 -17.79
CA CYS A 197 -1.03 -40.61 -17.37
C CYS A 197 -0.43 -40.15 -16.04
N SER A 198 0.05 -38.91 -16.01
CA SER A 198 0.60 -38.29 -14.80
C SER A 198 -0.41 -37.35 -14.16
N TYR A 199 -0.30 -37.16 -12.84
CA TYR A 199 -0.95 -36.05 -12.17
C TYR A 199 -0.13 -34.78 -12.38
N CYS A 200 -0.82 -33.68 -12.61
CA CYS A 200 -0.24 -32.36 -12.82
C CYS A 200 -0.61 -31.46 -11.64
N PHE A 201 0.36 -30.68 -11.16
CA PHE A 201 0.10 -29.54 -10.30
C PHE A 201 -0.17 -28.34 -11.20
N CYS A 202 -1.32 -27.72 -11.06
CA CYS A 202 -1.69 -26.54 -11.80
C CYS A 202 -2.18 -25.45 -10.84
N VAL A 203 -2.49 -24.29 -11.40
CA VAL A 203 -3.09 -23.18 -10.67
C VAL A 203 -4.51 -22.97 -11.19
N CYS A 204 -5.48 -23.01 -10.29
CA CYS A 204 -6.89 -22.74 -10.58
C CYS A 204 -7.20 -21.25 -10.40
N ASP A 205 -7.69 -20.63 -11.46
CA ASP A 205 -8.22 -19.27 -11.48
C ASP A 205 -9.74 -19.33 -11.68
N GLU A 206 -10.50 -19.36 -10.59
CA GLU A 206 -11.96 -19.54 -10.60
C GLU A 206 -12.68 -18.43 -9.84
N ASP A 207 -13.50 -17.65 -10.54
CA ASP A 207 -14.44 -16.74 -9.89
C ASP A 207 -15.63 -17.52 -9.29
N GLY A 208 -16.06 -17.08 -8.12
CA GLY A 208 -17.07 -17.78 -7.33
C GLY A 208 -17.70 -16.90 -6.26
N PRO A 209 -18.80 -17.37 -5.64
CA PRO A 209 -19.52 -16.61 -4.62
C PRO A 209 -18.68 -16.33 -3.36
N TYR A 210 -17.57 -17.05 -3.17
CA TYR A 210 -16.66 -16.93 -2.02
C TYR A 210 -15.31 -16.33 -2.37
N SER A 211 -15.19 -15.81 -3.60
CA SER A 211 -13.97 -15.16 -4.05
C SER A 211 -14.00 -13.66 -3.76
N ASP A 212 -13.02 -13.23 -2.98
CA ASP A 212 -12.82 -11.86 -2.52
C ASP A 212 -11.66 -11.20 -3.29
N ARG A 213 -11.73 -11.23 -4.62
CA ARG A 213 -10.63 -10.81 -5.51
C ARG A 213 -10.80 -9.41 -6.11
N HIS A 214 -11.65 -8.58 -5.50
CA HIS A 214 -12.14 -7.34 -6.09
C HIS A 214 -11.58 -6.11 -5.36
N PHE A 215 -11.15 -5.11 -6.11
CA PHE A 215 -10.72 -3.81 -5.59
C PHE A 215 -11.65 -2.73 -6.10
N SER A 216 -12.11 -1.86 -5.22
CA SER A 216 -12.92 -0.69 -5.59
C SER A 216 -12.09 0.31 -6.39
N LEU A 217 -12.66 0.82 -7.47
CA LEU A 217 -12.13 1.95 -8.25
C LEU A 217 -12.80 3.28 -7.87
N ARG A 218 -13.79 3.24 -6.97
CA ARG A 218 -14.45 4.45 -6.47
C ARG A 218 -13.50 5.25 -5.57
N PRO A 219 -13.51 6.58 -5.68
CA PRO A 219 -12.61 7.42 -4.92
C PRO A 219 -13.02 7.55 -3.45
N ALA A 220 -12.04 7.56 -2.56
CA ALA A 220 -12.22 7.98 -1.17
C ALA A 220 -11.72 9.42 -1.04
N VAL A 221 -12.63 10.37 -0.78
CA VAL A 221 -12.36 11.81 -0.75
C VAL A 221 -12.82 12.43 0.57
N SER A 222 -12.16 13.52 0.98
CA SER A 222 -12.64 14.37 2.07
C SER A 222 -13.65 15.41 1.57
N ASP A 223 -14.42 15.98 2.49
CA ASP A 223 -15.31 17.12 2.21
C ASP A 223 -14.51 18.42 2.06
N VAL A 224 -14.00 18.66 0.85
CA VAL A 224 -13.17 19.82 0.54
C VAL A 224 -13.94 21.14 0.66
N ASP A 225 -15.24 21.14 0.31
CA ASP A 225 -16.08 22.33 0.34
C ASP A 225 -16.33 22.80 1.78
N ALA A 226 -16.41 21.88 2.74
CA ALA A 226 -16.48 22.20 4.17
C ALA A 226 -15.09 22.44 4.82
N GLY A 227 -14.00 22.44 4.04
CA GLY A 227 -12.65 22.70 4.53
C GLY A 227 -11.95 21.49 5.16
N PHE A 228 -12.37 20.27 4.82
CA PHE A 228 -11.75 19.04 5.31
C PHE A 228 -10.65 18.54 4.38
N VAL A 229 -9.57 18.06 4.99
CA VAL A 229 -8.42 17.42 4.33
C VAL A 229 -8.24 15.99 4.82
N VAL A 230 -7.54 15.18 4.03
CA VAL A 230 -7.19 13.81 4.44
C VAL A 230 -6.01 13.84 5.41
N ILE A 231 -6.19 13.23 6.58
CA ILE A 231 -5.16 13.11 7.63
C ILE A 231 -4.73 11.65 7.88
N GLY A 232 -5.43 10.69 7.29
CA GLY A 232 -5.14 9.28 7.42
C GLY A 232 -5.82 8.44 6.34
N VAL A 233 -5.29 7.25 6.11
CA VAL A 233 -5.82 6.30 5.11
C VAL A 233 -5.82 4.89 5.69
N ARG A 234 -6.76 4.05 5.25
CA ARG A 234 -6.77 2.61 5.53
C ARG A 234 -7.47 1.84 4.42
N ILE A 235 -7.35 0.52 4.47
CA ILE A 235 -8.05 -0.40 3.59
C ILE A 235 -9.08 -1.17 4.40
N VAL A 236 -10.28 -1.36 3.86
CA VAL A 236 -11.34 -2.18 4.47
C VAL A 236 -11.93 -3.13 3.43
N LYS A 237 -12.30 -4.34 3.84
CA LYS A 237 -13.00 -5.30 2.98
C LYS A 237 -14.49 -5.32 3.34
N LEU A 238 -15.34 -4.88 2.41
CA LEU A 238 -16.80 -4.84 2.58
C LEU A 238 -17.46 -5.42 1.33
N ASN A 239 -18.48 -6.27 1.51
CA ASN A 239 -19.21 -6.91 0.41
C ASN A 239 -18.28 -7.61 -0.61
N ARG A 240 -17.22 -8.29 -0.12
CA ARG A 240 -16.21 -8.98 -0.93
C ARG A 240 -15.35 -8.07 -1.83
N VAL A 241 -15.40 -6.76 -1.61
CA VAL A 241 -14.62 -5.75 -2.32
C VAL A 241 -13.68 -5.06 -1.32
N ILE A 242 -12.44 -4.85 -1.73
CA ILE A 242 -11.44 -4.10 -1.00
C ILE A 242 -11.60 -2.62 -1.34
N HIS A 243 -11.90 -1.80 -0.34
CA HIS A 243 -12.13 -0.36 -0.47
C HIS A 243 -11.02 0.43 0.21
N LEU A 244 -10.73 1.61 -0.36
CA LEU A 244 -9.97 2.64 0.32
C LEU A 244 -10.92 3.42 1.24
N GLN A 245 -10.41 3.80 2.41
CA GLN A 245 -11.10 4.69 3.32
C GLN A 245 -10.15 5.76 3.83
N VAL A 246 -10.65 7.00 3.89
CA VAL A 246 -9.89 8.15 4.37
C VAL A 246 -10.41 8.63 5.72
N GLN A 247 -9.49 9.10 6.55
CA GLN A 247 -9.79 9.88 7.74
C GLN A 247 -9.64 11.35 7.39
N GLN A 248 -10.66 12.15 7.71
CA GLN A 248 -10.68 13.58 7.42
C GLN A 248 -10.63 14.40 8.71
N ALA A 249 -10.12 15.63 8.62
CA ALA A 249 -10.21 16.64 9.66
C ALA A 249 -10.23 18.04 9.03
N LYS A 250 -10.84 19.00 9.73
CA LYS A 250 -10.93 20.38 9.29
C LYS A 250 -9.59 21.09 9.43
N VAL A 251 -9.23 21.89 8.43
CA VAL A 251 -8.05 22.77 8.49
C VAL A 251 -8.30 23.92 9.45
N GLU A 252 -7.33 24.24 10.29
CA GLU A 252 -7.38 25.41 11.18
C GLU A 252 -7.14 26.71 10.41
N VAL A 253 -7.58 27.85 10.96
CA VAL A 253 -7.44 29.18 10.33
C VAL A 253 -5.98 29.53 10.00
N SER A 254 -5.03 28.94 10.72
CA SER A 254 -3.60 29.12 10.46
C SER A 254 -3.05 28.28 9.32
N GLY A 255 -3.85 27.44 8.63
CA GLY A 255 -3.45 26.60 7.49
C GLY A 255 -2.32 25.59 7.76
N LEU A 256 -1.79 25.56 8.98
CA LEU A 256 -0.63 24.78 9.41
C LEU A 256 -1.01 23.58 10.28
N LEU A 257 -2.20 23.63 10.86
CA LEU A 257 -2.72 22.64 11.80
C LEU A 257 -4.09 22.14 11.34
N VAL A 258 -4.46 20.98 11.88
CA VAL A 258 -5.77 20.38 11.68
C VAL A 258 -6.48 20.30 13.03
N ASN A 259 -7.78 20.50 13.01
CA ASN A 259 -8.62 20.40 14.19
C ASN A 259 -8.80 18.92 14.56
N VAL A 260 -8.09 18.47 15.59
CA VAL A 260 -8.10 17.06 16.02
C VAL A 260 -9.48 16.60 16.50
N SER A 261 -10.29 17.50 17.08
CA SER A 261 -11.65 17.19 17.54
C SER A 261 -12.62 16.94 16.41
N SER A 262 -12.34 17.46 15.21
CA SER A 262 -13.13 17.22 13.99
C SER A 262 -12.71 15.94 13.24
N ALA A 263 -11.74 15.19 13.76
CA ALA A 263 -11.18 14.04 13.06
C ALA A 263 -12.17 12.86 13.03
N GLU A 264 -12.57 12.44 11.84
CA GLU A 264 -13.51 11.34 11.64
C GLU A 264 -13.16 10.49 10.41
N TRP A 265 -13.62 9.23 10.39
CA TRP A 265 -13.49 8.37 9.22
C TRP A 265 -14.67 8.60 8.29
N VAL A 266 -14.38 8.94 7.03
CA VAL A 266 -15.43 9.09 6.01
C VAL A 266 -16.07 7.72 5.77
N PRO A 267 -17.41 7.58 5.85
CA PRO A 267 -18.10 6.32 5.58
C PRO A 267 -17.76 5.81 4.17
N VAL A 268 -17.53 4.49 4.05
CA VAL A 268 -17.26 3.88 2.75
C VAL A 268 -18.58 3.69 2.01
N GLU A 269 -18.65 4.19 0.77
CA GLU A 269 -19.74 3.90 -0.17
C GLU A 269 -19.66 2.46 -0.67
N ALA A 270 -19.96 1.51 0.22
CA ALA A 270 -19.94 0.09 -0.08
C ALA A 270 -21.03 -0.25 -1.11
N PHE A 271 -20.69 -1.11 -2.06
CA PHE A 271 -21.60 -1.60 -3.09
C PHE A 271 -21.56 -3.13 -3.16
N SER A 272 -22.63 -3.72 -3.71
CA SER A 272 -22.64 -5.13 -4.09
C SER A 272 -22.03 -5.30 -5.48
N LEU A 273 -21.43 -6.46 -5.74
CA LEU A 273 -20.99 -6.84 -7.09
C LEU A 273 -22.17 -6.95 -8.05
N GLU A 274 -23.38 -7.25 -7.53
CA GLU A 274 -24.61 -7.23 -8.30
C GLU A 274 -25.00 -5.78 -8.65
N GLY A 275 -24.97 -5.45 -9.94
CA GLY A 275 -25.27 -4.10 -10.45
C GLY A 275 -24.04 -3.18 -10.61
N ALA A 276 -22.88 -3.55 -10.07
CA ALA A 276 -21.63 -2.83 -10.29
C ALA A 276 -20.95 -3.26 -11.61
N LYS A 277 -20.28 -2.31 -12.27
CA LYS A 277 -19.61 -2.55 -13.56
C LYS A 277 -18.13 -2.86 -13.37
N LYS A 278 -17.69 -4.03 -13.84
CA LYS A 278 -16.27 -4.41 -13.88
C LYS A 278 -15.47 -3.38 -14.70
N ASN A 279 -14.28 -3.03 -14.20
CA ASN A 279 -13.36 -2.01 -14.72
C ASN A 279 -13.90 -0.56 -14.70
N VAL A 280 -15.06 -0.32 -14.08
CA VAL A 280 -15.60 1.02 -13.85
C VAL A 280 -15.77 1.26 -12.36
N ASP A 281 -16.54 0.40 -11.68
CA ASP A 281 -16.75 0.45 -10.22
C ASP A 281 -15.68 -0.35 -9.47
N PHE A 282 -15.25 -1.48 -10.02
CA PHE A 282 -14.27 -2.36 -9.39
C PHE A 282 -13.33 -3.03 -10.41
N HIS A 283 -12.11 -3.31 -9.98
CA HIS A 283 -11.16 -4.17 -10.66
C HIS A 283 -11.27 -5.59 -10.09
N GLN A 284 -11.32 -6.59 -10.97
CA GLN A 284 -11.32 -8.00 -10.57
C GLN A 284 -9.94 -8.58 -10.90
N MET A 285 -9.23 -9.04 -9.87
CA MET A 285 -7.96 -9.72 -10.06
C MET A 285 -8.17 -11.05 -10.78
N GLY A 286 -7.21 -11.46 -11.59
CA GLY A 286 -7.22 -12.73 -12.31
C GLY A 286 -5.84 -13.02 -12.87
N PHE A 287 -5.65 -14.16 -13.53
CA PHE A 287 -4.33 -14.55 -14.02
C PHE A 287 -3.67 -13.43 -14.84
N PHE A 288 -4.36 -12.80 -15.79
CA PHE A 288 -3.73 -11.71 -16.57
C PHE A 288 -3.76 -10.33 -15.88
N ASP A 289 -4.65 -10.12 -14.91
CA ASP A 289 -4.99 -8.82 -14.32
C ASP A 289 -4.63 -8.75 -12.82
N ARG A 290 -3.42 -9.23 -12.45
CA ARG A 290 -2.97 -9.37 -11.05
C ARG A 290 -1.83 -8.44 -10.63
N ALA A 291 -1.45 -7.48 -11.47
CA ALA A 291 -0.39 -6.55 -11.14
C ALA A 291 -0.88 -5.47 -10.17
N PHE A 292 -0.05 -5.16 -9.17
CA PHE A 292 -0.28 -4.10 -8.21
C PHE A 292 0.93 -3.17 -8.16
N ASP A 293 0.68 -1.89 -8.38
CA ASP A 293 1.74 -0.89 -8.46
C ASP A 293 2.14 -0.38 -7.08
N LEU A 294 3.45 -0.20 -6.90
CA LEU A 294 4.09 0.34 -5.73
C LEU A 294 4.64 1.72 -6.07
N ASP A 295 3.87 2.76 -5.72
CA ASP A 295 4.24 4.16 -5.96
C ASP A 295 4.06 4.99 -4.69
N VAL A 296 4.82 6.08 -4.62
CA VAL A 296 4.47 7.21 -3.76
C VAL A 296 4.24 8.44 -4.59
N LEU A 297 3.04 9.00 -4.43
CA LEU A 297 2.62 10.20 -5.12
C LEU A 297 2.71 11.36 -4.15
N VAL A 298 3.42 12.41 -4.57
CA VAL A 298 3.65 13.62 -3.77
C VAL A 298 3.13 14.80 -4.57
N ALA A 299 2.23 15.55 -3.97
CA ALA A 299 1.68 16.77 -4.53
C ALA A 299 2.78 17.84 -4.71
N PRO A 300 2.63 18.72 -5.71
CA PRO A 300 3.46 19.91 -5.82
C PRO A 300 3.28 20.84 -4.59
N PRO A 301 4.22 21.77 -4.35
CA PRO A 301 4.08 22.78 -3.29
C PRO A 301 2.78 23.57 -3.41
N GLY A 302 2.14 23.88 -2.28
CA GLY A 302 0.86 24.60 -2.22
C GLY A 302 -0.38 23.71 -2.38
N TYR A 303 -0.23 22.39 -2.47
CA TYR A 303 -1.33 21.44 -2.57
C TYR A 303 -1.35 20.45 -1.40
N VAL A 304 -2.55 20.08 -0.96
CA VAL A 304 -2.78 19.09 0.10
C VAL A 304 -3.59 17.91 -0.40
N LEU A 305 -3.39 16.76 0.24
CA LEU A 305 -4.11 15.54 -0.04
C LEU A 305 -5.57 15.66 0.41
N THR A 306 -6.49 15.41 -0.52
CA THR A 306 -7.95 15.46 -0.31
C THR A 306 -8.66 14.21 -0.79
N GLY A 307 -7.92 13.24 -1.33
CA GLY A 307 -8.48 11.93 -1.65
C GLY A 307 -7.48 10.96 -2.23
N ILE A 308 -7.90 9.71 -2.36
CA ILE A 308 -7.13 8.61 -2.93
C ILE A 308 -8.09 7.64 -3.63
N ARG A 309 -7.66 7.08 -4.76
CA ARG A 309 -8.37 6.01 -5.45
C ARG A 309 -7.41 5.02 -6.09
N PHE A 310 -7.93 3.87 -6.46
CA PHE A 310 -7.26 3.01 -7.44
C PHE A 310 -7.84 3.26 -8.82
N ARG A 311 -6.99 3.12 -9.84
CA ARG A 311 -7.37 3.13 -11.25
C ARG A 311 -6.68 1.98 -11.96
N ARG A 312 -7.20 1.58 -13.11
CA ARG A 312 -6.63 0.50 -13.92
C ARG A 312 -5.79 1.09 -15.07
N ILE A 313 -4.54 0.66 -15.19
CA ILE A 313 -3.67 0.97 -16.35
C ILE A 313 -3.23 -0.35 -16.97
N GLY A 314 -3.78 -0.70 -18.13
CA GLY A 314 -3.57 -2.02 -18.71
C GLY A 314 -4.05 -3.12 -17.74
N THR A 315 -3.13 -3.99 -17.29
CA THR A 315 -3.39 -5.07 -16.33
C THR A 315 -3.02 -4.71 -14.88
N HIS A 316 -2.58 -3.47 -14.64
CA HIS A 316 -2.08 -3.00 -13.35
C HIS A 316 -3.15 -2.23 -12.58
N LEU A 317 -3.23 -2.48 -11.28
CA LEU A 317 -3.93 -1.63 -10.33
C LEU A 317 -2.97 -0.53 -9.84
N ASN A 318 -3.26 0.72 -10.21
CA ASN A 318 -2.42 1.88 -9.98
C ASN A 318 -3.05 2.82 -8.93
N PRO A 319 -2.31 3.29 -7.91
CA PRO A 319 -2.81 4.32 -7.00
C PRO A 319 -2.85 5.69 -7.69
N GLU A 320 -3.83 6.51 -7.32
CA GLU A 320 -3.96 7.91 -7.75
C GLU A 320 -4.45 8.74 -6.58
N ILE A 321 -3.93 9.96 -6.42
CA ILE A 321 -4.30 10.87 -5.33
C ILE A 321 -5.06 12.08 -5.85
N ARG A 322 -6.02 12.57 -5.07
CA ARG A 322 -6.66 13.86 -5.30
C ARG A 322 -5.98 14.91 -4.45
N VAL A 323 -5.53 15.99 -5.08
CA VAL A 323 -4.83 17.08 -4.42
C VAL A 323 -5.56 18.40 -4.68
N THR A 324 -5.61 19.26 -3.67
CA THR A 324 -6.33 20.54 -3.73
C THR A 324 -5.41 21.67 -3.28
N PRO A 325 -5.40 22.83 -3.96
CA PRO A 325 -4.64 23.98 -3.49
C PRO A 325 -5.11 24.47 -2.12
N ILE A 326 -4.16 24.85 -1.27
CA ILE A 326 -4.40 25.43 0.05
C ILE A 326 -3.71 26.79 0.18
N ASP A 327 -4.42 27.77 0.75
CA ASP A 327 -3.78 28.96 1.30
C ASP A 327 -3.29 28.64 2.71
N LEU A 328 -1.98 28.49 2.89
CA LEU A 328 -1.38 28.16 4.18
C LEU A 328 -1.49 29.29 5.21
N ARG A 329 -1.77 30.53 4.81
CA ARG A 329 -1.93 31.66 5.74
C ARG A 329 -3.36 31.75 6.28
N GLN A 330 -4.34 31.41 5.43
CA GLN A 330 -5.77 31.50 5.77
C GLN A 330 -6.42 30.15 6.11
N GLY A 331 -5.77 29.04 5.78
CA GLY A 331 -6.31 27.70 5.91
C GLY A 331 -7.46 27.38 4.95
N THR A 332 -7.59 28.12 3.85
CA THR A 332 -8.70 27.97 2.89
C THR A 332 -8.32 27.03 1.74
N LEU A 333 -9.26 26.18 1.32
CA LEU A 333 -9.10 25.24 0.22
C LEU A 333 -9.79 25.76 -1.04
N SER A 334 -9.13 25.59 -2.19
CA SER A 334 -9.72 25.93 -3.49
C SER A 334 -10.35 24.70 -4.15
N ALA A 335 -11.55 24.31 -3.70
CA ALA A 335 -12.22 23.08 -4.15
C ALA A 335 -12.38 22.95 -5.67
N GLY A 336 -12.69 24.06 -6.36
CA GLY A 336 -12.82 24.10 -7.83
C GLY A 336 -11.50 23.86 -8.59
N MET A 337 -10.36 23.84 -7.91
CA MET A 337 -9.03 23.59 -8.47
C MET A 337 -8.45 22.24 -8.05
N SER A 338 -9.26 21.33 -7.49
CA SER A 338 -8.82 19.96 -7.22
C SER A 338 -8.41 19.23 -8.51
N ILE A 339 -7.29 18.50 -8.45
CA ILE A 339 -6.83 17.66 -9.55
C ILE A 339 -6.51 16.24 -9.06
N TRP A 340 -6.68 15.27 -9.96
CA TRP A 340 -6.17 13.90 -9.76
C TRP A 340 -4.73 13.83 -10.28
N PHE A 341 -3.84 13.31 -9.45
CA PHE A 341 -2.41 13.19 -9.71
C PHE A 341 -2.00 11.74 -9.55
N GLY A 342 -1.37 11.17 -10.58
CA GLY A 342 -1.00 9.76 -10.66
C GLY A 342 0.31 9.55 -11.42
N ASN A 343 0.80 8.31 -11.38
CA ASN A 343 1.98 7.90 -12.14
C ASN A 343 1.55 7.01 -13.32
N ASP A 344 1.63 7.54 -14.54
CA ASP A 344 1.26 6.83 -15.77
C ASP A 344 2.38 5.93 -16.32
N ASN A 345 3.48 5.80 -15.58
CA ASN A 345 4.60 4.98 -16.00
C ASN A 345 4.23 3.50 -16.11
N THR A 346 4.76 2.82 -17.11
CA THR A 346 4.46 1.40 -17.40
C THR A 346 5.75 0.60 -17.55
N ALA A 347 5.64 -0.74 -17.50
CA ALA A 347 6.78 -1.63 -17.74
C ALA A 347 7.39 -1.46 -19.16
N SER A 348 6.62 -0.92 -20.11
CA SER A 348 7.05 -0.68 -21.50
C SER A 348 7.43 0.79 -21.77
N ALA A 349 7.50 1.63 -20.74
CA ALA A 349 7.86 3.04 -20.92
C ALA A 349 9.31 3.19 -21.40
N VAL A 350 9.51 4.09 -22.37
CA VAL A 350 10.84 4.36 -22.97
C VAL A 350 11.81 4.97 -21.95
N GLN A 351 11.30 5.76 -21.01
CA GLN A 351 12.10 6.41 -19.98
C GLN A 351 11.66 5.91 -18.60
N LEU A 352 12.59 5.30 -17.87
CA LEU A 352 12.40 4.75 -16.52
C LEU A 352 11.27 3.70 -16.45
N PRO A 353 11.35 2.57 -17.18
CA PRO A 353 10.30 1.56 -17.14
C PRO A 353 10.07 1.04 -15.72
N ARG A 354 8.80 0.73 -15.41
CA ARG A 354 8.45 0.14 -14.12
C ARG A 354 9.11 -1.23 -13.96
N THR A 355 9.74 -1.48 -12.82
CA THR A 355 10.44 -2.74 -12.55
C THR A 355 9.61 -3.70 -11.69
N ARG A 356 9.66 -5.00 -12.00
CA ARG A 356 8.99 -6.01 -11.20
C ARG A 356 9.77 -6.25 -9.90
N LEU A 357 9.07 -6.23 -8.78
CA LEU A 357 9.58 -6.71 -7.50
C LEU A 357 9.33 -8.22 -7.44
N GLU A 358 10.39 -9.01 -7.63
CA GLU A 358 10.33 -10.45 -7.45
C GLU A 358 10.27 -10.79 -5.96
N LEU A 359 9.35 -11.68 -5.59
CA LEU A 359 9.15 -12.17 -4.23
C LEU A 359 9.73 -13.59 -4.15
N PRO A 360 11.00 -13.76 -3.74
CA PRO A 360 11.71 -15.05 -3.82
C PRO A 360 11.20 -16.11 -2.84
N SER A 361 10.33 -15.73 -1.89
CA SER A 361 9.67 -16.65 -0.97
C SER A 361 8.23 -16.21 -0.80
N LEU A 362 7.31 -17.08 -1.22
CA LEU A 362 5.88 -16.80 -1.27
C LEU A 362 5.11 -17.41 -0.10
N ASP A 363 5.77 -17.74 1.01
CA ASP A 363 5.04 -18.32 2.16
C ASP A 363 4.10 -17.28 2.81
N VAL A 364 3.15 -17.80 3.57
CA VAL A 364 2.04 -17.04 4.15
C VAL A 364 2.56 -15.93 5.08
N PRO A 365 2.21 -14.65 4.85
CA PRO A 365 2.79 -13.54 5.58
C PRO A 365 2.60 -13.58 7.10
N SER A 366 1.46 -14.08 7.56
CA SER A 366 1.13 -14.17 8.99
C SER A 366 1.95 -15.21 9.77
N ARG A 367 2.69 -16.09 9.08
CA ARG A 367 3.57 -17.11 9.69
C ARG A 367 5.04 -16.66 9.76
N ALA A 368 5.35 -15.44 9.30
CA ALA A 368 6.72 -14.94 9.25
C ALA A 368 7.33 -14.85 10.67
N ALA A 369 8.51 -15.43 10.85
CA ALA A 369 9.25 -15.37 12.11
C ALA A 369 9.88 -13.98 12.38
N TRP A 370 10.09 -13.19 11.33
CA TRP A 370 10.79 -11.91 11.39
C TRP A 370 9.89 -10.76 10.95
N ARG A 371 10.10 -9.60 11.57
CA ARG A 371 9.39 -8.37 11.20
C ARG A 371 9.69 -7.96 9.76
N SER A 372 8.66 -7.53 9.07
CA SER A 372 8.67 -7.07 7.69
C SER A 372 9.43 -5.75 7.55
N ARG A 373 10.23 -5.64 6.49
CA ARG A 373 10.89 -4.40 6.08
C ARG A 373 10.16 -3.81 4.89
N ALA A 374 9.94 -2.49 4.95
CA ALA A 374 9.30 -1.76 3.86
C ALA A 374 10.28 -1.54 2.71
N HIS A 375 9.85 -1.87 1.50
CA HIS A 375 10.52 -1.50 0.26
C HIS A 375 10.02 -0.12 -0.15
N LEU A 376 10.87 0.90 -0.06
CA LEU A 376 10.46 2.29 -0.20
C LEU A 376 10.56 2.83 -1.63
N ASP A 377 11.13 2.06 -2.54
CA ASP A 377 11.29 2.41 -3.95
C ASP A 377 9.93 2.69 -4.62
N SER A 378 9.90 3.67 -5.52
CA SER A 378 8.77 3.95 -6.40
C SER A 378 9.02 3.32 -7.78
N ASP A 379 8.04 3.35 -8.68
CA ASP A 379 8.17 2.77 -10.03
C ASP A 379 8.46 1.26 -9.99
N ARG A 380 7.84 0.57 -9.03
CA ARG A 380 7.82 -0.89 -8.97
C ARG A 380 6.41 -1.45 -9.03
N PHE A 381 6.28 -2.72 -9.40
CA PHE A 381 5.03 -3.46 -9.24
C PHE A 381 5.33 -4.87 -8.76
N LEU A 382 4.30 -5.53 -8.24
CA LEU A 382 4.33 -6.96 -7.95
C LEU A 382 3.10 -7.64 -8.52
N TYR A 383 3.13 -8.96 -8.57
CA TYR A 383 1.96 -9.76 -8.87
C TYR A 383 1.41 -10.38 -7.59
N PHE A 384 0.09 -10.39 -7.45
CA PHE A 384 -0.54 -11.35 -6.55
C PHE A 384 -0.40 -12.75 -7.14
N GLU A 385 0.18 -13.68 -6.40
CA GLU A 385 0.40 -15.06 -6.81
C GLU A 385 0.01 -16.02 -5.68
N HIS A 386 0.12 -17.32 -5.94
CA HIS A 386 -0.14 -18.32 -4.93
C HIS A 386 1.02 -18.42 -3.93
N SER A 387 0.70 -18.91 -2.73
CA SER A 387 1.69 -19.24 -1.73
C SER A 387 2.60 -20.38 -2.17
N ASP A 388 3.67 -20.64 -1.41
CA ASP A 388 4.57 -21.74 -1.72
C ASP A 388 3.84 -23.11 -1.73
N VAL A 389 4.24 -23.96 -2.68
CA VAL A 389 3.60 -25.28 -2.89
C VAL A 389 3.95 -26.25 -1.76
N LEU A 390 5.16 -26.18 -1.21
CA LEU A 390 5.61 -27.12 -0.17
C LEU A 390 5.07 -26.73 1.21
N SER A 391 5.07 -25.44 1.55
CA SER A 391 4.65 -24.97 2.89
C SER A 391 3.13 -24.84 3.03
N ASP A 392 2.42 -24.45 1.96
CA ASP A 392 1.00 -24.09 2.02
C ASP A 392 0.16 -24.70 0.89
N ALA A 393 0.72 -25.66 0.13
CA ALA A 393 0.06 -26.28 -1.02
C ALA A 393 -0.46 -25.25 -2.04
N ALA A 394 0.15 -24.06 -2.10
CA ALA A 394 -0.27 -22.95 -2.94
C ALA A 394 -1.73 -22.52 -2.75
N GLN A 395 -2.27 -22.61 -1.53
CA GLN A 395 -3.69 -22.37 -1.28
C GLN A 395 -4.06 -20.92 -0.95
N SER A 396 -3.09 -20.13 -0.49
CA SER A 396 -3.29 -18.72 -0.14
C SER A 396 -2.84 -17.81 -1.28
N THR A 397 -3.56 -16.73 -1.53
CA THR A 397 -3.10 -15.68 -2.45
C THR A 397 -2.24 -14.68 -1.68
N VAL A 398 -1.03 -14.44 -2.16
CA VAL A 398 -0.03 -13.57 -1.52
C VAL A 398 0.50 -12.51 -2.49
N PRO A 399 0.99 -11.34 -2.02
CA PRO A 399 1.02 -10.88 -0.62
C PRO A 399 -0.37 -10.63 -0.04
N PHE A 400 -0.47 -10.50 1.29
CA PHE A 400 -1.72 -10.06 1.94
C PHE A 400 -1.86 -8.53 1.89
N VAL A 401 -3.06 -8.01 2.06
CA VAL A 401 -3.32 -6.57 2.06
C VAL A 401 -3.37 -6.06 3.50
N ASP A 402 -2.53 -5.10 3.86
CA ASP A 402 -2.49 -4.47 5.17
C ASP A 402 -3.70 -3.53 5.36
N ALA A 403 -4.51 -3.82 6.38
CA ALA A 403 -5.74 -3.10 6.69
C ALA A 403 -5.53 -2.03 7.78
N GLN A 404 -4.33 -1.96 8.37
CA GLN A 404 -4.05 -1.02 9.46
C GLN A 404 -4.20 0.43 9.04
N SER A 405 -4.68 1.27 9.97
CA SER A 405 -4.80 2.71 9.74
C SER A 405 -3.43 3.39 9.68
N VAL A 406 -3.16 4.10 8.58
CA VAL A 406 -1.94 4.89 8.39
C VAL A 406 -2.29 6.37 8.55
N ALA A 407 -2.00 6.89 9.73
CA ALA A 407 -2.20 8.29 10.09
C ALA A 407 -1.04 8.75 10.98
N PRO A 408 -0.41 9.90 10.69
CA PRO A 408 0.56 10.51 11.60
C PRO A 408 -0.07 10.81 12.96
N ARG A 409 0.75 10.80 14.02
CA ARG A 409 0.33 11.12 15.39
C ARG A 409 1.33 12.11 15.99
N PRO A 410 0.96 13.37 16.28
CA PRO A 410 -0.36 13.97 16.08
C PRO A 410 -0.75 14.05 14.58
N PRO A 411 -2.05 14.17 14.25
CA PRO A 411 -2.52 14.40 12.89
C PRO A 411 -1.93 15.69 12.31
N VAL A 412 -1.56 15.66 11.03
CA VAL A 412 -0.98 16.79 10.30
C VAL A 412 -1.46 16.77 8.86
N LEU A 413 -1.28 17.88 8.15
CA LEU A 413 -1.52 17.93 6.71
C LEU A 413 -0.68 16.89 5.98
N LEU A 414 -1.28 16.25 4.99
CA LEU A 414 -0.63 15.31 4.10
C LEU A 414 -0.44 15.96 2.73
N SER A 415 0.73 15.79 2.13
CA SER A 415 1.01 16.22 0.76
C SER A 415 0.97 15.06 -0.23
N GLY A 416 0.68 13.84 0.22
CA GLY A 416 0.78 12.69 -0.65
C GLY A 416 0.39 11.38 0.02
N ALA A 417 0.16 10.38 -0.82
CA ALA A 417 -0.13 9.02 -0.41
C ALA A 417 0.32 8.05 -1.50
N GLY A 418 0.35 6.77 -1.16
CA GLY A 418 0.73 5.74 -2.10
C GLY A 418 0.67 4.36 -1.47
N THR A 419 1.28 3.42 -2.16
CA THR A 419 1.32 2.01 -1.82
C THR A 419 2.74 1.58 -1.47
N VAL A 420 2.86 0.55 -0.66
CA VAL A 420 4.14 0.01 -0.19
C VAL A 420 4.04 -1.49 -0.02
N HIS A 421 5.13 -2.19 -0.35
CA HIS A 421 5.28 -3.60 -0.02
C HIS A 421 6.21 -3.76 1.19
N ARG A 422 5.79 -4.56 2.17
CA ARG A 422 6.53 -4.86 3.39
C ARG A 422 6.72 -6.36 3.49
N GLY A 423 7.95 -6.86 3.42
CA GLY A 423 8.22 -8.30 3.41
C GLY A 423 9.39 -8.68 4.32
N ALA A 424 9.46 -9.96 4.65
CA ALA A 424 10.55 -10.55 5.42
C ALA A 424 11.14 -11.76 4.66
N LYS A 425 12.35 -12.17 5.03
CA LYS A 425 12.93 -13.40 4.46
C LYS A 425 12.03 -14.58 4.80
N GLY A 426 11.65 -15.36 3.79
CA GLY A 426 10.77 -16.51 3.99
C GLY A 426 9.28 -16.19 3.93
N SER A 427 8.88 -14.97 3.53
CA SER A 427 7.48 -14.52 3.54
C SER A 427 7.18 -13.63 2.34
N ALA A 428 6.00 -13.82 1.76
CA ALA A 428 5.51 -12.99 0.66
C ALA A 428 5.20 -11.55 1.08
N GLY A 429 5.05 -11.29 2.38
CA GLY A 429 4.80 -9.96 2.92
C GLY A 429 3.40 -9.40 2.72
N PHE A 430 3.28 -8.10 2.95
CA PHE A 430 2.05 -7.33 2.92
C PHE A 430 2.16 -6.16 1.94
N VAL A 431 1.10 -5.90 1.18
CA VAL A 431 0.91 -4.64 0.47
C VAL A 431 0.01 -3.73 1.29
N GLY A 432 0.43 -2.50 1.52
CA GLY A 432 -0.30 -1.55 2.34
C GLY A 432 -0.25 -0.14 1.77
N LEU A 433 -0.84 0.78 2.52
CA LEU A 433 -0.80 2.20 2.23
C LEU A 433 0.37 2.86 2.95
N ARG A 434 0.83 3.99 2.40
CA ARG A 434 1.71 4.94 3.05
C ARG A 434 1.26 6.36 2.75
N VAL A 435 1.54 7.28 3.67
CA VAL A 435 1.24 8.70 3.51
C VAL A 435 2.51 9.53 3.58
N VAL A 436 2.46 10.73 3.03
CA VAL A 436 3.57 11.69 3.05
C VAL A 436 3.10 12.94 3.76
N THR A 437 3.75 13.28 4.87
CA THR A 437 3.45 14.51 5.60
C THR A 437 3.78 15.73 4.77
N TYR A 438 3.04 16.81 4.97
CA TYR A 438 3.37 18.10 4.38
C TYR A 438 4.80 18.53 4.74
N ASP A 439 5.43 19.31 3.88
CA ASP A 439 6.83 19.71 4.06
C ASP A 439 6.94 20.79 5.14
N PHE A 440 7.31 20.39 6.35
CA PHE A 440 7.48 21.30 7.48
C PHE A 440 8.59 22.34 7.27
N GLY A 441 9.57 22.06 6.41
CA GLY A 441 10.63 23.03 6.09
C GLY A 441 10.06 24.25 5.36
N GLN A 442 9.10 24.04 4.46
CA GLN A 442 8.38 25.13 3.80
C GLN A 442 7.52 25.91 4.80
N LEU A 443 6.91 25.22 5.76
CA LEU A 443 6.09 25.86 6.79
C LEU A 443 6.92 26.78 7.68
N LEU A 444 8.10 26.33 8.13
CA LEU A 444 9.01 27.14 8.93
C LEU A 444 9.56 28.34 8.15
N ALA A 445 9.84 28.17 6.85
CA ALA A 445 10.31 29.25 6.00
C ALA A 445 9.27 30.37 5.82
N LEU A 446 7.97 30.06 5.81
CA LEU A 446 6.89 31.05 5.72
C LEU A 446 6.74 31.93 6.98
N GLY A 447 7.25 31.46 8.12
CA GLY A 447 7.23 32.18 9.40
C GLY A 447 8.42 33.12 9.63
N LEU A 448 9.42 33.10 8.74
CA LEU A 448 10.54 34.05 8.79
C LEU A 448 10.11 35.40 8.20
N PRO A 449 10.48 36.54 8.82
CA PRO A 449 10.29 37.85 8.20
C PRO A 449 11.02 37.89 6.85
N GLU A 450 10.39 38.48 5.84
CA GLU A 450 10.94 38.60 4.48
C GLU A 450 12.19 39.50 4.48
N GLY A 451 13.32 38.91 4.79
CA GLY A 451 14.65 39.51 4.74
C GLY A 451 15.63 38.48 4.22
N GLY A 452 15.60 38.21 2.90
CA GLY A 452 16.67 37.45 2.23
C GLY A 452 16.29 36.18 1.45
N ALA A 453 15.06 36.05 0.94
CA ALA A 453 14.75 35.01 -0.04
C ALA A 453 13.96 35.61 -1.22
N ASP A 454 14.55 35.58 -2.41
CA ASP A 454 13.98 36.06 -3.67
C ASP A 454 12.53 35.57 -3.87
N SER A 455 11.60 36.51 -3.86
CA SER A 455 10.16 36.34 -4.04
C SER A 455 9.75 36.13 -5.50
N SER A 456 10.40 35.19 -6.20
CA SER A 456 10.17 34.96 -7.63
C SER A 456 9.69 33.56 -7.99
N THR A 457 8.90 32.85 -7.16
CA THR A 457 8.28 31.57 -7.58
C THR A 457 6.95 31.23 -6.90
N SER A 458 6.00 32.17 -6.82
CA SER A 458 4.62 31.89 -6.40
C SER A 458 3.59 32.40 -7.40
N LYS A 459 3.67 31.93 -8.65
CA LYS A 459 2.49 31.87 -9.53
C LYS A 459 2.12 30.40 -9.74
N PRO A 460 0.87 29.98 -9.50
CA PRO A 460 0.44 28.65 -9.89
C PRO A 460 0.59 28.53 -11.41
N LEU A 461 1.39 27.54 -11.85
CA LEU A 461 1.55 27.22 -13.26
C LEU A 461 0.21 26.77 -13.83
N SER A 462 -0.13 27.26 -15.02
CA SER A 462 -1.32 26.83 -15.73
C SER A 462 -1.23 25.35 -16.10
N ALA A 463 -2.37 24.66 -16.20
CA ALA A 463 -2.44 23.22 -16.48
C ALA A 463 -1.65 22.81 -17.76
N GLY A 464 -1.50 23.71 -18.73
CA GLY A 464 -0.73 23.48 -19.96
C GLY A 464 0.80 23.57 -19.82
N GLU A 465 1.29 24.36 -18.87
CA GLU A 465 2.73 24.49 -18.59
C GLU A 465 3.24 23.35 -17.68
N PHE A 466 2.31 22.72 -16.95
CA PHE A 466 2.52 21.60 -16.03
C PHE A 466 3.05 20.33 -16.71
N VAL A 467 2.49 19.98 -17.88
CA VAL A 467 2.90 18.79 -18.65
C VAL A 467 4.32 18.92 -19.22
N LYS A 468 4.77 20.15 -19.49
CA LYS A 468 6.13 20.42 -20.00
C LYS A 468 7.19 20.42 -18.90
N ALA A 469 6.89 20.98 -17.72
CA ALA A 469 7.83 21.00 -16.59
C ALA A 469 8.13 19.59 -16.02
N ALA A 470 7.15 18.68 -16.06
CA ALA A 470 7.32 17.29 -15.65
C ALA A 470 8.31 16.51 -16.55
N LYS A 471 8.44 16.86 -17.83
CA LYS A 471 9.42 16.26 -18.74
C LYS A 471 10.84 16.81 -18.55
N GLN A 472 10.99 18.08 -18.19
CA GLN A 472 12.32 18.71 -18.08
C GLN A 472 13.06 18.39 -16.77
N LYS A 473 12.38 18.18 -15.64
CA LYS A 473 13.05 17.88 -14.36
C LYS A 473 13.67 16.48 -14.26
N LYS A 474 13.37 15.55 -15.18
CA LYS A 474 13.98 14.20 -15.24
C LYS A 474 15.30 14.15 -16.00
N GLY A 475 15.74 15.24 -16.66
CA GLY A 475 16.98 15.28 -17.43
C GLY A 475 18.21 15.81 -16.68
N ARG A 476 18.14 16.01 -15.36
CA ARG A 476 19.19 16.68 -14.59
C ARG A 476 19.64 15.89 -13.36
N PHE A 477 19.90 14.61 -13.57
CA PHE A 477 20.83 13.79 -12.78
C PHE A 477 21.51 12.83 -13.77
N ASN A 478 22.53 13.34 -14.44
CA ASN A 478 23.62 12.55 -15.02
C ASN A 478 24.86 12.78 -14.15
#